data_AF-A0AAD9TZX1-F1
#
_entry.id   AF-A0AAD9TZX1-F1
#
_cell.length_a   1.000
_cell.length_b   1.000
_cell.length_c   1.000
_cell.angle_alpha   90.00
_cell.angle_beta   90.00
_cell.angle_gamma   90.00
#
_symmetry.space_group_name_H-M   'P 1'
#
loop_
_entity.id
_entity.type
_entity.pdbx_description
1 polymer ?
#
loop_
_entity_poly.entity_id
_entity_poly.type
_entity_poly.pdbx_seq_one_letter_code
_entity_poly.pdbx_strand_id
1 'polypeptide(L)'
;MRNGDVWAFEDGGEIRGDVNGSGVVLGVDGGATSTVCVCLPLLALLSAHKLPDPLPVLARAVSGCSNHNSVGESAARNTLEQVMAEALSKSGSNRSAVRAVCLGVSGVNSSTDQERILKWIRDIFPIHVKLYVRNDAVAALASGTMGKLHGCVLIAGTGCIAYGFAEDGREARAAGAGPVLGDWGSGYGIAAQALTAVIRSHDGRGIQTMLTNSILKTLGLSSPDELIGWTYADPSWARIAALVPEVVSCAEAGDQIANEILVNAVQELALCVKAVVQRLCLCGEDGNSSFPVVMVGGVLEANKSWDIGKEVIKYIQTSYPAVHPIKPQVEPAIGAALLAWNYLMKESEEKCHR
;
A
#
# COMPACT_ATOMS: atom_id res chain seq x y z
N MET A 1 -68.66 21.08 18.50
CA MET A 1 -67.39 21.11 19.27
C MET A 1 -66.41 20.17 18.58
N ARG A 2 -65.26 20.74 18.14
CA ARG A 2 -63.94 20.20 17.78
C ARG A 2 -63.82 18.68 17.53
N ASN A 3 -63.56 18.27 16.28
CA ASN A 3 -62.24 17.96 15.64
C ASN A 3 -61.91 16.46 15.78
N GLY A 4 -61.60 15.68 14.75
CA GLY A 4 -61.41 15.94 13.32
C GLY A 4 -60.69 14.73 12.73
N ASP A 5 -61.29 14.09 11.72
CA ASP A 5 -60.61 13.17 10.80
C ASP A 5 -59.68 13.97 9.88
N VAL A 6 -58.65 13.32 9.33
CA VAL A 6 -58.36 13.24 7.88
C VAL A 6 -57.04 12.49 7.65
N TRP A 7 -57.12 11.55 6.71
CA TRP A 7 -56.04 10.78 6.11
C TRP A 7 -55.17 11.64 5.18
N ALA A 8 -53.86 11.41 5.18
CA ALA A 8 -53.01 11.67 4.03
C ALA A 8 -51.85 10.66 4.03
N PHE A 9 -51.90 9.71 3.10
CA PHE A 9 -50.72 9.03 2.57
C PHE A 9 -50.10 9.98 1.56
N GLU A 10 -48.83 10.34 1.73
CA GLU A 10 -48.02 10.94 0.65
C GLU A 10 -46.53 10.66 0.90
N ASP A 11 -45.99 9.96 -0.10
CA ASP A 11 -44.67 10.06 -0.71
C ASP A 11 -43.39 9.64 0.01
N GLY A 12 -42.68 8.77 -0.74
CA GLY A 12 -41.38 8.24 -0.43
C GLY A 12 -40.35 9.34 -0.18
N GLY A 13 -39.45 9.04 0.75
CA GLY A 13 -38.29 9.85 1.04
C GLY A 13 -37.38 9.94 -0.17
N GLU A 14 -37.67 10.89 -1.05
CA GLU A 14 -36.68 11.53 -1.89
C GLU A 14 -35.51 11.95 -1.02
N ILE A 15 -34.30 11.57 -1.43
CA ILE A 15 -33.06 12.17 -0.94
C ILE A 15 -33.11 13.63 -1.41
N ARG A 16 -33.77 14.49 -0.63
CA ARG A 16 -33.70 15.94 -0.83
C ARG A 16 -32.25 16.33 -0.61
N GLY A 17 -31.63 16.71 -1.72
CA GLY A 17 -30.26 17.20 -1.78
C GLY A 17 -30.05 18.31 -0.77
N ASP A 18 -29.16 18.05 0.17
CA ASP A 18 -28.51 19.08 0.96
C ASP A 18 -27.45 19.72 0.04
N VAL A 19 -27.90 20.63 -0.83
CA VAL A 19 -27.06 21.36 -1.81
C VAL A 19 -26.26 22.49 -1.13
N ASN A 20 -26.18 22.51 0.20
CA ASN A 20 -25.44 23.52 0.96
C ASN A 20 -24.48 22.99 2.05
N GLY A 21 -24.23 21.68 2.13
CA GLY A 21 -23.26 21.09 3.06
C GLY A 21 -22.13 20.37 2.32
N SER A 22 -20.92 20.93 2.29
CA SER A 22 -19.72 20.34 1.67
C SER A 22 -19.37 19.00 2.31
N GLY A 23 -19.91 17.91 1.79
CA GLY A 23 -19.56 16.56 2.23
C GLY A 23 -18.06 16.31 2.06
N VAL A 24 -17.52 15.31 2.76
CA VAL A 24 -16.10 14.94 2.66
C VAL A 24 -15.93 13.44 2.48
N VAL A 25 -14.78 13.04 1.92
CA VAL A 25 -14.33 11.65 1.88
C VAL A 25 -13.01 11.51 2.64
N LEU A 26 -12.85 10.37 3.32
CA LEU A 26 -11.63 10.05 4.04
C LEU A 26 -10.90 8.90 3.34
N GLY A 27 -9.59 9.06 3.19
CA GLY A 27 -8.69 8.01 2.75
C GLY A 27 -7.68 7.69 3.84
N VAL A 28 -7.53 6.41 4.17
CA VAL A 28 -6.59 5.95 5.19
C VAL A 28 -5.60 4.97 4.59
N ASP A 29 -4.32 5.20 4.84
CA ASP A 29 -3.22 4.26 4.57
C ASP A 29 -2.64 3.80 5.91
N GLY A 30 -2.88 2.54 6.26
CA GLY A 30 -2.48 1.94 7.52
C GLY A 30 -1.35 0.93 7.35
N GLY A 31 -0.13 1.34 7.71
CA GLY A 31 1.06 0.50 7.61
C GLY A 31 1.54 -0.06 8.96
N ALA A 32 2.65 -0.80 8.90
CA ALA A 32 3.32 -1.35 10.08
C ALA A 32 4.08 -0.31 10.92
N THR A 33 4.37 0.87 10.36
CA THR A 33 5.14 1.94 11.04
C THR A 33 4.27 3.14 11.39
N SER A 34 3.44 3.59 10.46
CA SER A 34 2.57 4.74 10.62
C SER A 34 1.22 4.52 9.93
N THR A 35 0.25 5.34 10.31
CA THR A 35 -1.07 5.40 9.69
C THR A 35 -1.33 6.84 9.28
N VAL A 36 -1.71 7.06 8.03
CA VAL A 36 -2.04 8.39 7.50
C VAL A 36 -3.51 8.44 7.13
N CYS A 37 -4.19 9.51 7.54
CA CYS A 37 -5.54 9.84 7.07
C CYS A 37 -5.52 11.17 6.35
N VAL A 38 -6.14 11.23 5.16
CA VAL A 38 -6.41 12.46 4.44
C VAL A 38 -7.91 12.70 4.33
N CYS A 39 -8.29 13.98 4.41
CA CYS A 39 -9.66 14.44 4.23
C CYS A 39 -9.72 15.25 2.92
N LEU A 40 -10.54 14.80 1.97
CA LEU A 40 -10.80 15.51 0.73
C LEU A 40 -12.24 16.04 0.74
N PRO A 41 -12.53 17.20 0.12
CA PRO A 41 -13.90 17.59 -0.11
C PRO A 41 -14.54 16.56 -1.03
N LEU A 42 -15.82 16.29 -0.84
CA LEU A 42 -16.62 15.60 -1.84
C LEU A 42 -16.67 16.51 -3.05
N LEU A 43 -15.92 16.14 -4.08
CA LEU A 43 -15.87 16.87 -5.33
C LEU A 43 -17.24 16.73 -6.00
N ALA A 44 -18.13 17.67 -5.71
CA ALA A 44 -19.46 17.73 -6.29
C ALA A 44 -19.29 17.92 -7.79
N LEU A 45 -19.57 16.86 -8.56
CA LEU A 45 -19.65 16.86 -10.02
C LEU A 45 -18.53 17.67 -10.68
N LEU A 46 -17.28 17.18 -10.59
CA LEU A 46 -16.33 17.51 -11.63
C LEU A 46 -16.86 16.90 -12.93
N SER A 47 -17.67 17.69 -13.63
CA SER A 47 -18.03 17.52 -15.04
C SER A 47 -16.79 17.60 -15.95
N ALA A 48 -15.60 17.80 -15.37
CA ALA A 48 -14.34 17.61 -16.04
C ALA A 48 -13.83 16.20 -15.75
N HIS A 49 -13.54 15.43 -16.79
CA HIS A 49 -12.78 14.17 -16.75
C HIS A 49 -11.35 14.31 -16.19
N LYS A 50 -11.05 15.38 -15.45
CA LYS A 50 -9.73 15.76 -14.96
C LYS A 50 -9.84 16.20 -13.49
N LEU A 51 -9.17 15.45 -12.62
CA LEU A 51 -8.98 15.83 -11.22
C LEU A 51 -8.15 17.13 -11.14
N PRO A 52 -8.44 18.02 -10.17
CA PRO A 52 -7.60 19.19 -9.92
C PRO A 52 -6.17 18.77 -9.55
N ASP A 53 -5.21 19.57 -9.98
CA ASP A 53 -3.78 19.39 -9.69
C ASP A 53 -3.22 20.72 -9.14
N PRO A 54 -2.84 20.79 -7.84
CA PRO A 54 -2.89 19.71 -6.86
C PRO A 54 -4.32 19.36 -6.42
N LEU A 55 -4.51 18.13 -5.92
CA LEU A 55 -5.77 17.71 -5.29
C LEU A 55 -6.06 18.57 -4.05
N PRO A 56 -7.32 18.97 -3.81
CA PRO A 56 -7.67 19.80 -2.66
C PRO A 56 -7.70 18.96 -1.37
N VAL A 57 -6.56 18.84 -0.71
CA VAL A 57 -6.46 18.17 0.60
C VAL A 57 -6.88 19.15 1.69
N LEU A 58 -8.03 18.91 2.35
CA LEU A 58 -8.51 19.75 3.46
C LEU A 58 -7.68 19.54 4.72
N ALA A 59 -7.27 18.30 4.98
CA ALA A 59 -6.44 17.96 6.12
C ALA A 59 -5.68 16.65 5.91
N ARG A 60 -4.57 16.55 6.62
CA ARG A 60 -3.74 15.35 6.77
C ARG A 60 -3.41 15.13 8.24
N ALA A 61 -3.58 13.90 8.70
CA ALA A 61 -3.21 13.45 10.04
C ALA A 61 -2.36 12.19 9.97
N VAL A 62 -1.47 12.02 10.94
CA VAL A 62 -0.57 10.88 11.04
C VAL A 62 -0.62 10.35 12.47
N SER A 63 -0.73 9.04 12.61
CA SER A 63 -0.64 8.33 13.88
C SER A 63 0.30 7.14 13.76
N GLY A 64 0.44 6.36 14.84
CA GLY A 64 1.31 5.19 14.91
C GLY A 64 0.85 4.02 14.04
N CYS A 65 1.37 2.82 14.32
CA CYS A 65 1.05 1.59 13.62
C CYS A 65 -0.42 1.18 13.77
N SER A 66 -1.08 0.82 12.67
CA SER A 66 -2.44 0.23 12.66
C SER A 66 -2.46 -1.23 12.18
N ASN A 67 -1.28 -1.85 12.02
CA ASN A 67 -1.19 -3.28 11.74
C ASN A 67 -1.51 -4.09 13.01
N HIS A 68 -2.70 -4.71 13.05
CA HIS A 68 -3.16 -5.50 14.19
C HIS A 68 -2.25 -6.70 14.50
N ASN A 69 -1.52 -7.23 13.52
CA ASN A 69 -0.54 -8.30 13.75
C ASN A 69 0.69 -7.82 14.54
N SER A 70 0.96 -6.50 14.54
CA SER A 70 2.11 -5.91 15.23
C SER A 70 1.75 -5.38 16.61
N VAL A 71 0.61 -4.68 16.75
CA VAL A 71 0.24 -3.97 17.99
C VAL A 71 -0.99 -4.54 18.70
N GLY A 72 -1.65 -5.55 18.11
CA GLY A 72 -2.92 -6.08 18.58
C GLY A 72 -4.14 -5.25 18.14
N GLU A 73 -5.33 -5.84 18.26
CA GLU A 73 -6.57 -5.27 17.73
C GLU A 73 -6.97 -3.94 18.38
N SER A 74 -6.93 -3.86 19.71
CA SER A 74 -7.37 -2.67 20.45
C SER A 74 -6.50 -1.45 20.12
N ALA A 75 -5.18 -1.62 20.04
CA ALA A 75 -4.26 -0.55 19.69
C ALA A 75 -4.47 -0.09 18.24
N ALA A 76 -4.57 -1.03 17.30
CA ALA A 76 -4.82 -0.73 15.89
C ALA A 76 -6.14 0.03 15.69
N ARG A 77 -7.22 -0.39 16.36
CA ARG A 77 -8.52 0.30 16.34
C ARG A 77 -8.41 1.73 16.87
N ASN A 78 -7.77 1.91 18.02
CA ASN A 78 -7.60 3.24 18.63
C ASN A 78 -6.79 4.17 17.71
N THR A 79 -5.74 3.67 17.08
CA THR A 79 -4.94 4.41 16.10
C THR A 79 -5.78 4.86 14.90
N LEU A 80 -6.61 3.98 14.34
CA LEU A 80 -7.51 4.30 13.23
C LEU A 80 -8.56 5.35 13.63
N GLU A 81 -9.17 5.22 14.80
CA GLU A 81 -10.14 6.21 15.29
C GLU A 81 -9.47 7.57 15.51
N GLN A 82 -8.32 7.59 16.17
CA GLN A 82 -7.58 8.81 16.48
C GLN A 82 -7.18 9.56 15.20
N VAL A 83 -6.60 8.87 14.22
CA VAL A 83 -6.11 9.53 13.00
C VAL A 83 -7.26 10.09 12.15
N MET A 84 -8.40 9.39 12.08
CA MET A 84 -9.59 9.89 11.39
C MET A 84 -10.22 11.08 12.13
N ALA A 85 -10.31 11.02 13.45
CA ALA A 85 -10.82 12.13 14.26
C ALA A 85 -9.94 13.38 14.14
N GLU A 86 -8.62 13.21 14.14
CA GLU A 86 -7.66 14.31 13.96
C GLU A 86 -7.76 14.93 12.56
N ALA A 87 -7.87 14.12 11.51
CA ALA A 87 -8.05 14.61 10.15
C ALA A 87 -9.36 15.42 10.01
N LEU A 88 -10.47 14.94 10.58
CA LEU A 88 -11.74 15.66 10.59
C LEU A 88 -11.63 16.99 11.35
N SER A 89 -11.06 16.97 12.55
CA SER A 89 -10.83 18.17 13.37
C SER A 89 -10.03 19.23 12.63
N LYS A 90 -8.89 18.85 12.02
CA LYS A 90 -8.04 19.76 11.22
C LYS A 90 -8.75 20.31 9.98
N SER A 91 -9.65 19.54 9.37
CA SER A 91 -10.42 19.98 8.21
C SER A 91 -11.61 20.90 8.55
N GLY A 92 -11.91 21.09 9.84
CA GLY A 92 -13.13 21.79 10.28
C GLY A 92 -14.43 21.00 10.00
N SER A 93 -14.32 19.72 9.66
CA SER A 93 -15.46 18.84 9.36
C SER A 93 -15.80 17.95 10.55
N ASN A 94 -17.01 17.40 10.55
CA ASN A 94 -17.48 16.45 11.56
C ASN A 94 -17.88 15.11 10.92
N ARG A 95 -18.14 14.10 11.75
CA ARG A 95 -18.52 12.76 11.29
C ARG A 95 -19.80 12.72 10.42
N SER A 96 -20.71 13.70 10.56
CA SER A 96 -21.92 13.81 9.72
C SER A 96 -21.70 14.41 8.33
N ALA A 97 -20.57 15.10 8.12
CA ALA A 97 -20.17 15.58 6.79
C ALA A 97 -19.54 14.47 5.94
N VAL A 98 -19.06 13.40 6.56
CA VAL A 98 -18.43 12.27 5.86
C VAL A 98 -19.46 11.55 5.01
N ARG A 99 -19.10 11.20 3.77
CA ARG A 99 -19.93 10.40 2.87
C ARG A 99 -19.35 9.01 2.61
N ALA A 100 -18.03 8.93 2.50
CA ALA A 100 -17.32 7.68 2.33
C ALA A 100 -15.97 7.68 3.04
N VAL A 101 -15.54 6.50 3.48
CA VAL A 101 -14.21 6.22 4.01
C VAL A 101 -13.67 4.99 3.30
N CYS A 102 -12.45 5.06 2.77
CA CYS A 102 -11.73 3.89 2.31
C CYS A 102 -10.43 3.73 3.10
N LEU A 103 -10.20 2.53 3.61
CA LEU A 103 -9.00 2.18 4.35
C LEU A 103 -8.21 1.17 3.52
N GLY A 104 -6.99 1.50 3.13
CA GLY A 104 -5.97 0.56 2.71
C GLY A 104 -5.13 0.19 3.92
N VAL A 105 -5.26 -1.03 4.44
CA VAL A 105 -4.60 -1.44 5.69
C VAL A 105 -3.78 -2.69 5.46
N SER A 106 -2.55 -2.66 5.96
CA SER A 106 -1.65 -3.80 5.96
C SER A 106 -2.21 -4.94 6.82
N GLY A 107 -2.05 -6.18 6.35
CA GLY A 107 -2.59 -7.36 7.01
C GLY A 107 -4.05 -7.68 6.66
N VAL A 108 -4.72 -6.87 5.82
CA VAL A 108 -6.01 -7.23 5.23
C VAL A 108 -5.77 -8.14 4.03
N ASN A 109 -5.91 -9.44 4.24
CA ASN A 109 -5.61 -10.46 3.22
C ASN A 109 -6.80 -11.35 2.85
N SER A 110 -7.88 -11.29 3.63
CA SER A 110 -9.09 -12.09 3.45
C SER A 110 -10.36 -11.26 3.66
N SER A 111 -11.51 -11.78 3.23
CA SER A 111 -12.81 -11.19 3.54
C SER A 111 -13.05 -11.09 5.05
N THR A 112 -12.59 -12.09 5.83
CA THR A 112 -12.69 -12.07 7.29
C THR A 112 -11.91 -10.90 7.90
N ASP A 113 -10.72 -10.57 7.38
CA ASP A 113 -9.96 -9.41 7.85
C ASP A 113 -10.67 -8.10 7.49
N GLN A 114 -11.24 -8.02 6.28
CA GLN A 114 -12.04 -6.86 5.85
C GLN A 114 -13.24 -6.64 6.76
N GLU A 115 -14.02 -7.69 7.03
CA GLU A 115 -15.20 -7.65 7.90
C GLU A 115 -14.83 -7.26 9.34
N ARG A 116 -13.70 -7.77 9.85
CA ARG A 116 -13.18 -7.44 11.18
C ARG A 116 -12.93 -5.94 11.31
N ILE A 117 -12.19 -5.34 10.37
CA ILE A 117 -11.89 -3.90 10.40
C ILE A 117 -13.16 -3.08 10.16
N LEU A 118 -14.03 -3.49 9.23
CA LEU A 118 -15.32 -2.81 8.99
C LEU A 118 -16.13 -2.72 10.28
N LYS A 119 -16.19 -3.80 11.08
CA LYS A 119 -16.87 -3.82 12.37
C LYS A 119 -16.27 -2.81 13.36
N TRP A 120 -14.95 -2.67 13.41
CA TRP A 120 -14.29 -1.70 14.31
C TRP A 120 -14.67 -0.26 14.02
N ILE A 121 -14.80 0.10 12.73
CA ILE A 121 -15.03 1.47 12.30
C ILE A 121 -16.50 1.82 12.07
N ARG A 122 -17.40 0.82 11.99
CA ARG A 122 -18.84 1.03 11.73
C ARG A 122 -19.49 1.92 12.80
N ASP A 123 -19.09 1.77 14.06
CA ASP A 123 -19.64 2.54 15.18
C ASP A 123 -19.07 3.96 15.26
N ILE A 124 -17.97 4.25 14.53
CA ILE A 124 -17.35 5.57 14.50
C ILE A 124 -18.21 6.54 13.69
N PHE A 125 -18.87 6.06 12.62
CA PHE A 125 -19.56 6.92 11.64
C PHE A 125 -21.09 6.70 11.62
N PRO A 126 -21.88 7.74 11.30
CA PRO A 126 -23.32 7.62 11.08
C PRO A 126 -23.66 6.58 10.00
N ILE A 127 -24.83 5.94 10.13
CA ILE A 127 -25.24 4.79 9.29
C ILE A 127 -25.17 5.03 7.77
N HIS A 128 -25.35 6.27 7.32
CA HIS A 128 -25.31 6.64 5.90
C HIS A 128 -23.90 6.61 5.30
N VAL A 129 -22.84 6.66 6.13
CA VAL A 129 -21.45 6.68 5.65
C VAL A 129 -21.08 5.32 5.07
N LYS A 130 -20.56 5.36 3.85
CA LYS A 130 -20.02 4.18 3.14
C LYS A 130 -18.60 3.87 3.61
N LEU A 131 -18.34 2.61 3.90
CA LEU A 131 -17.07 2.16 4.47
C LEU A 131 -16.49 1.07 3.58
N TYR A 132 -15.26 1.27 3.15
CA TYR A 132 -14.52 0.33 2.31
C TYR A 132 -13.22 -0.03 3.00
N VAL A 133 -12.92 -1.32 3.07
CA VAL A 133 -11.65 -1.83 3.59
C VAL A 133 -10.99 -2.64 2.48
N ARG A 134 -9.72 -2.32 2.23
CA ARG A 134 -8.88 -2.93 1.21
C ARG A 134 -7.50 -3.21 1.79
N ASN A 135 -6.76 -4.04 1.08
CA ASN A 135 -5.32 -4.20 1.31
C ASN A 135 -4.61 -2.87 1.00
N ASP A 136 -3.54 -2.57 1.74
CA ASP A 136 -2.69 -1.38 1.53
C ASP A 136 -2.15 -1.27 0.10
N ALA A 137 -1.87 -2.40 -0.56
CA ALA A 137 -1.49 -2.42 -1.97
C ALA A 137 -2.53 -1.79 -2.91
N VAL A 138 -3.83 -1.88 -2.58
CA VAL A 138 -4.89 -1.27 -3.41
C VAL A 138 -4.84 0.26 -3.33
N ALA A 139 -4.56 0.81 -2.14
CA ALA A 139 -4.38 2.24 -1.95
C ALA A 139 -3.10 2.74 -2.64
N ALA A 140 -2.01 1.95 -2.58
CA ALA A 140 -0.76 2.23 -3.27
C ALA A 140 -0.90 2.18 -4.81
N LEU A 141 -1.67 1.23 -5.35
CA LEU A 141 -2.00 1.22 -6.79
C LEU A 141 -2.76 2.50 -7.16
N ALA A 142 -3.81 2.81 -6.40
CA ALA A 142 -4.67 3.96 -6.65
C ALA A 142 -3.94 5.30 -6.55
N SER A 143 -2.87 5.42 -5.76
CA SER A 143 -2.08 6.65 -5.70
C SER A 143 -1.22 6.86 -6.95
N GLY A 144 -0.77 5.79 -7.61
CA GLY A 144 -0.08 5.89 -8.90
C GLY A 144 -1.02 6.13 -10.07
N THR A 145 -2.24 5.60 -10.02
CA THR A 145 -3.22 5.64 -11.12
C THR A 145 -4.33 6.69 -10.93
N MET A 146 -4.20 7.55 -9.91
CA MET A 146 -5.16 8.61 -9.57
C MET A 146 -6.59 8.07 -9.39
N GLY A 147 -6.72 7.00 -8.60
CA GLY A 147 -8.00 6.39 -8.21
C GLY A 147 -8.51 5.30 -9.14
N LYS A 148 -7.85 5.04 -10.28
CA LYS A 148 -8.25 3.97 -11.22
C LYS A 148 -7.67 2.62 -10.82
N LEU A 149 -8.50 1.61 -10.60
CA LEU A 149 -8.03 0.25 -10.35
C LEU A 149 -7.79 -0.49 -11.65
N HIS A 150 -6.63 -0.24 -12.26
CA HIS A 150 -6.15 -0.93 -13.45
C HIS A 150 -4.62 -1.01 -13.42
N GLY A 151 -4.06 -2.15 -13.82
CA GLY A 151 -2.63 -2.40 -13.87
C GLY A 151 -2.12 -3.15 -12.65
N CYS A 152 -0.84 -2.95 -12.32
CA CYS A 152 -0.17 -3.62 -11.21
C CYS A 152 0.52 -2.60 -10.31
N VAL A 153 0.57 -2.85 -9.02
CA VAL A 153 1.50 -2.21 -8.09
C VAL A 153 2.54 -3.24 -7.66
N LEU A 154 3.80 -2.81 -7.56
CA LEU A 154 4.87 -3.52 -6.89
C LEU A 154 5.29 -2.69 -5.66
N ILE A 155 5.11 -3.28 -4.49
CA ILE A 155 5.60 -2.72 -3.24
C ILE A 155 6.84 -3.51 -2.83
N ALA A 156 7.96 -2.84 -2.58
CA ALA A 156 9.11 -3.45 -1.91
C ALA A 156 9.68 -2.51 -0.83
N GLY A 157 9.49 -2.90 0.42
CA GLY A 157 10.01 -2.26 1.62
C GLY A 157 10.59 -3.32 2.53
N THR A 158 10.17 -3.37 3.80
CA THR A 158 10.54 -4.49 4.69
C THR A 158 10.09 -5.85 4.15
N GLY A 159 8.86 -5.94 3.63
CA GLY A 159 8.34 -7.05 2.84
C GLY A 159 8.15 -6.65 1.36
N CYS A 160 7.59 -7.52 0.54
CA CYS A 160 7.22 -7.18 -0.84
C CYS A 160 5.91 -7.82 -1.28
N ILE A 161 5.22 -7.19 -2.24
CA ILE A 161 3.98 -7.70 -2.83
C ILE A 161 3.81 -7.11 -4.24
N ALA A 162 3.35 -7.93 -5.18
CA ALA A 162 2.75 -7.46 -6.42
C ALA A 162 1.23 -7.67 -6.36
N TYR A 163 0.46 -6.64 -6.65
CA TYR A 163 -1.00 -6.69 -6.64
C TYR A 163 -1.57 -5.94 -7.83
N GLY A 164 -2.60 -6.45 -8.50
CA GLY A 164 -3.11 -5.81 -9.70
C GLY A 164 -4.59 -6.05 -9.95
N PHE A 165 -5.12 -5.26 -10.88
CA PHE A 165 -6.50 -5.29 -11.34
C PHE A 165 -6.57 -5.19 -12.86
N ALA A 166 -7.40 -6.04 -13.47
CA ALA A 166 -7.84 -5.87 -14.86
C ALA A 166 -9.01 -4.88 -14.94
N GLU A 167 -9.32 -4.36 -16.12
CA GLU A 167 -10.42 -3.40 -16.31
C GLU A 167 -11.80 -3.97 -15.96
N ASP A 168 -11.94 -5.30 -16.08
CA ASP A 168 -13.15 -6.05 -15.71
C ASP A 168 -13.30 -6.26 -14.19
N GLY A 169 -12.34 -5.79 -13.38
CA GLY A 169 -12.34 -5.89 -11.93
C GLY A 169 -11.74 -7.18 -11.37
N ARG A 170 -11.26 -8.12 -12.21
CA ARG A 170 -10.48 -9.27 -11.72
C ARG A 170 -9.20 -8.76 -11.04
N GLU A 171 -8.85 -9.40 -9.93
CA GLU A 171 -7.67 -9.05 -9.15
C GLU A 171 -6.67 -10.22 -9.03
N ALA A 172 -5.39 -9.87 -8.87
CA ALA A 172 -4.33 -10.85 -8.70
C ALA A 172 -3.23 -10.34 -7.76
N ARG A 173 -2.77 -11.24 -6.89
CA ARG A 173 -1.59 -11.10 -6.03
C ARG A 173 -0.47 -12.04 -6.44
N ALA A 174 0.78 -11.62 -6.22
CA ALA A 174 1.97 -12.45 -6.08
C ALA A 174 2.85 -11.93 -4.93
N ALA A 175 3.58 -12.82 -4.25
CA ALA A 175 4.27 -12.53 -2.99
C ALA A 175 3.35 -11.93 -1.90
N GLY A 176 3.93 -11.29 -0.88
CA GLY A 176 3.19 -10.73 0.27
C GLY A 176 2.78 -11.80 1.28
N ALA A 177 3.47 -12.93 1.28
CA ALA A 177 3.23 -14.04 2.21
C ALA A 177 4.14 -13.96 3.45
N GLY A 178 5.07 -13.01 3.48
CA GLY A 178 6.05 -12.83 4.54
C GLY A 178 7.40 -13.48 4.21
N PRO A 179 8.43 -13.15 5.00
CA PRO A 179 9.81 -13.51 4.70
C PRO A 179 10.09 -15.02 4.75
N VAL A 180 9.31 -15.77 5.53
CA VAL A 180 9.45 -17.24 5.61
C VAL A 180 8.95 -17.91 4.32
N LEU A 181 7.97 -17.30 3.64
CA LEU A 181 7.24 -17.92 2.53
C LEU A 181 7.66 -17.40 1.14
N GLY A 182 8.64 -16.52 1.05
CA GLY A 182 9.27 -16.20 -0.23
C GLY A 182 9.34 -14.73 -0.62
N ASP A 183 9.18 -13.78 0.31
CA ASP A 183 9.39 -12.35 0.05
C ASP A 183 10.91 -12.03 -0.14
N TRP A 184 11.64 -12.79 -0.97
CA TRP A 184 13.11 -12.73 -1.12
C TRP A 184 13.61 -11.46 -1.81
N GLY A 185 12.75 -10.83 -2.61
CA GLY A 185 12.99 -9.51 -3.21
C GLY A 185 12.79 -8.33 -2.26
N SER A 186 12.26 -8.56 -1.05
CA SER A 186 12.06 -7.52 -0.05
C SER A 186 13.36 -7.08 0.60
N GLY A 187 13.32 -5.99 1.36
CA GLY A 187 14.46 -5.53 2.14
C GLY A 187 14.89 -6.55 3.19
N TYR A 188 13.94 -7.24 3.84
CA TYR A 188 14.27 -8.38 4.71
C TYR A 188 14.96 -9.49 3.91
N GLY A 189 14.42 -9.87 2.76
CA GLY A 189 14.97 -10.94 1.92
C GLY A 189 16.40 -10.66 1.45
N ILE A 190 16.67 -9.43 1.02
CA ILE A 190 18.00 -8.95 0.63
C ILE A 190 18.98 -9.03 1.82
N ALA A 191 18.60 -8.45 2.96
CA ALA A 191 19.46 -8.40 4.13
C ALA A 191 19.69 -9.79 4.78
N ALA A 192 18.68 -10.66 4.80
CA ALA A 192 18.80 -12.02 5.30
C ALA A 192 19.76 -12.86 4.46
N GLN A 193 19.74 -12.69 3.13
CA GLN A 193 20.72 -13.31 2.24
C GLN A 193 22.13 -12.77 2.50
N ALA A 194 22.28 -11.46 2.74
CA ALA A 194 23.57 -10.87 3.08
C ALA A 194 24.13 -11.39 4.41
N LEU A 195 23.31 -11.44 5.47
CA LEU A 195 23.69 -12.05 6.76
C LEU A 195 24.09 -13.52 6.60
N THR A 196 23.33 -14.27 5.79
CA THR A 196 23.67 -15.67 5.45
C THR A 196 25.03 -15.74 4.75
N ALA A 197 25.33 -14.81 3.85
CA ALA A 197 26.61 -14.77 3.14
C ALA A 197 27.77 -14.46 4.09
N VAL A 198 27.59 -13.55 5.06
CA VAL A 198 28.58 -13.27 6.12
C VAL A 198 28.88 -14.53 6.92
N ILE A 199 27.85 -15.26 7.38
CA ILE A 199 28.04 -16.49 8.15
C ILE A 199 28.75 -17.56 7.31
N ARG A 200 28.36 -17.74 6.04
CA ARG A 200 29.03 -18.69 5.13
C ARG A 200 30.49 -18.32 4.88
N SER A 201 30.80 -17.04 4.75
CA SER A 201 32.17 -16.56 4.63
C SER A 201 32.99 -16.84 5.89
N HIS A 202 32.37 -16.71 7.08
CA HIS A 202 33.02 -16.94 8.37
C HIS A 202 33.30 -18.42 8.64
N ASP A 203 32.32 -19.29 8.37
CA ASP A 203 32.43 -20.73 8.62
C ASP A 203 33.11 -21.54 7.50
N GLY A 204 33.55 -20.85 6.43
CA GLY A 204 34.29 -21.43 5.31
C GLY A 204 33.42 -22.10 4.23
N ARG A 205 32.08 -22.02 4.30
CA ARG A 205 31.16 -22.51 3.25
C ARG A 205 30.97 -21.54 2.08
N GLY A 206 31.47 -20.32 2.19
CA GLY A 206 31.36 -19.25 1.20
C GLY A 206 32.67 -18.53 0.96
N ILE A 207 32.73 -17.77 -0.12
CA ILE A 207 33.88 -16.90 -0.41
C ILE A 207 33.87 -15.67 0.49
N GLN A 208 35.05 -15.05 0.66
CA GLN A 208 35.18 -13.79 1.38
C GLN A 208 34.38 -12.67 0.70
N THR A 209 33.72 -11.83 1.49
CA THR A 209 32.87 -10.73 1.01
C THR A 209 33.08 -9.47 1.85
N MET A 210 32.99 -8.31 1.21
CA MET A 210 32.97 -6.99 1.85
C MET A 210 31.79 -6.81 2.81
N LEU A 211 30.71 -7.59 2.62
CA LEU A 211 29.53 -7.58 3.49
C LEU A 211 29.89 -7.84 4.95
N THR A 212 30.86 -8.71 5.22
CA THR A 212 31.29 -9.07 6.59
C THR A 212 31.71 -7.82 7.37
N ASN A 213 32.70 -7.09 6.87
CA ASN A 213 33.21 -5.91 7.55
C ASN A 213 32.19 -4.76 7.54
N SER A 214 31.42 -4.61 6.47
CA SER A 214 30.42 -3.53 6.37
C SER A 214 29.30 -3.72 7.40
N ILE A 215 28.71 -4.91 7.47
CA ILE A 215 27.59 -5.20 8.38
C ILE A 215 28.06 -5.18 9.84
N LEU A 216 29.19 -5.82 10.17
CA LEU A 216 29.73 -5.80 11.54
C LEU A 216 29.98 -4.37 12.03
N LYS A 217 30.54 -3.51 11.16
CA LYS A 217 30.76 -2.10 11.49
C LYS A 217 29.45 -1.35 11.73
N THR A 218 28.43 -1.52 10.87
CA THR A 218 27.11 -0.90 11.06
C THR A 218 26.47 -1.36 12.37
N LEU A 219 26.61 -2.63 12.72
CA LEU A 219 26.01 -3.22 13.92
C LEU A 219 26.83 -3.01 15.19
N GLY A 220 28.06 -2.51 15.09
CA GLY A 220 28.98 -2.36 16.23
C GLY A 220 29.45 -3.69 16.82
N LEU A 221 29.51 -4.75 16.00
CA LEU A 221 29.91 -6.09 16.42
C LEU A 221 31.40 -6.34 16.11
N SER A 222 32.06 -7.12 16.97
CA SER A 222 33.50 -7.40 16.80
C SER A 222 33.78 -8.65 15.97
N SER A 223 32.80 -9.56 15.86
CA SER A 223 32.96 -10.84 15.16
C SER A 223 31.63 -11.33 14.53
N PRO A 224 31.68 -12.15 13.46
CA PRO A 224 30.48 -12.79 12.92
C PRO A 224 29.74 -13.70 13.92
N ASP A 225 30.43 -14.24 14.92
CA ASP A 225 29.81 -15.09 15.96
C ASP A 225 28.75 -14.33 16.78
N GLU A 226 28.94 -13.00 16.95
CA GLU A 226 27.98 -12.14 17.65
C GLU A 226 26.68 -11.91 16.87
N LEU A 227 26.64 -12.20 15.55
CA LEU A 227 25.43 -12.06 14.73
C LEU A 227 24.31 -12.97 15.21
N ILE A 228 24.63 -14.13 15.80
CA ILE A 228 23.62 -15.04 16.36
C ILE A 228 22.87 -14.32 17.47
N GLY A 229 23.59 -13.79 18.47
CA GLY A 229 22.99 -13.04 19.58
C GLY A 229 22.24 -11.82 19.10
N TRP A 230 22.81 -11.06 18.16
CA TRP A 230 22.15 -9.90 17.57
C TRP A 230 20.84 -10.27 16.86
N THR A 231 20.81 -11.35 16.08
CA THR A 231 19.63 -11.76 15.29
C THR A 231 18.48 -12.23 16.18
N TYR A 232 18.77 -13.06 17.19
CA TYR A 232 17.73 -13.63 18.06
C TYR A 232 17.29 -12.70 19.19
N ALA A 233 18.02 -11.61 19.46
CA ALA A 233 17.63 -10.62 20.47
C ALA A 233 16.37 -9.81 20.09
N ASP A 234 16.08 -9.66 18.80
CA ASP A 234 14.93 -8.90 18.32
C ASP A 234 14.43 -9.47 16.97
N PRO A 235 13.19 -10.04 16.92
CA PRO A 235 12.63 -10.63 15.71
C PRO A 235 12.13 -9.62 14.67
N SER A 236 12.32 -8.31 14.89
CA SER A 236 11.86 -7.25 14.00
C SER A 236 12.39 -7.38 12.57
N TRP A 237 11.49 -7.57 11.60
CA TRP A 237 11.87 -7.62 10.19
C TRP A 237 12.45 -6.30 9.69
N ALA A 238 11.96 -5.18 10.23
CA ALA A 238 12.44 -3.85 9.86
C ALA A 238 13.91 -3.64 10.25
N ARG A 239 14.33 -4.22 11.38
CA ARG A 239 15.73 -4.18 11.85
C ARG A 239 16.67 -4.95 10.92
N ILE A 240 16.23 -6.10 10.41
CA ILE A 240 16.99 -6.85 9.39
C ILE A 240 17.01 -6.06 8.08
N ALA A 241 15.85 -5.61 7.59
CA ALA A 241 15.74 -4.86 6.34
C ALA A 241 16.54 -3.54 6.33
N ALA A 242 16.84 -2.98 7.50
CA ALA A 242 17.67 -1.78 7.63
C ALA A 242 19.12 -1.98 7.16
N LEU A 243 19.57 -3.23 6.91
CA LEU A 243 20.90 -3.56 6.39
C LEU A 243 21.01 -3.51 4.85
N VAL A 244 19.92 -3.24 4.13
CA VAL A 244 19.94 -3.12 2.65
C VAL A 244 20.96 -2.06 2.15
N PRO A 245 21.11 -0.88 2.79
CA PRO A 245 22.09 0.12 2.35
C PRO A 245 23.53 -0.40 2.30
N GLU A 246 23.92 -1.30 3.21
CA GLU A 246 25.22 -1.96 3.27
C GLU A 246 25.40 -2.89 2.08
N VAL A 247 24.38 -3.68 1.76
CA VAL A 247 24.40 -4.57 0.58
C VAL A 247 24.58 -3.76 -0.70
N VAL A 248 23.80 -2.69 -0.86
CA VAL A 248 23.92 -1.77 -1.99
C VAL A 248 25.33 -1.18 -2.06
N SER A 249 25.86 -0.67 -0.95
CA SER A 249 27.18 -0.03 -0.93
C SER A 249 28.32 -1.02 -1.24
N CYS A 250 28.21 -2.27 -0.77
CA CYS A 250 29.18 -3.33 -1.12
C CYS A 250 29.10 -3.69 -2.61
N ALA A 251 27.90 -3.80 -3.19
CA ALA A 251 27.74 -4.08 -4.61
C ALA A 251 28.32 -2.95 -5.48
N GLU A 252 28.10 -1.68 -5.08
CA GLU A 252 28.69 -0.51 -5.75
C GLU A 252 30.23 -0.48 -5.65
N ALA A 253 30.79 -1.03 -4.58
CA ALA A 253 32.23 -1.19 -4.41
C ALA A 253 32.81 -2.39 -5.17
N GLY A 254 32.00 -3.14 -5.91
CA GLY A 254 32.41 -4.29 -6.72
C GLY A 254 32.40 -5.63 -6.00
N ASP A 255 31.74 -5.74 -4.84
CA ASP A 255 31.57 -7.03 -4.16
C ASP A 255 30.64 -7.95 -4.95
N GLN A 256 31.18 -9.09 -5.40
CA GLN A 256 30.44 -10.04 -6.23
C GLN A 256 29.21 -10.63 -5.53
N ILE A 257 29.34 -10.97 -4.24
CA ILE A 257 28.25 -11.60 -3.47
C ILE A 257 27.10 -10.62 -3.26
N ALA A 258 27.42 -9.38 -2.90
CA ALA A 258 26.42 -8.32 -2.76
C ALA A 258 25.71 -8.06 -4.11
N ASN A 259 26.45 -8.06 -5.22
CA ASN A 259 25.87 -7.92 -6.55
C ASN A 259 24.90 -9.06 -6.88
N GLU A 260 25.31 -10.32 -6.65
CA GLU A 260 24.49 -11.51 -6.87
C GLU A 260 23.18 -11.46 -6.05
N ILE A 261 23.25 -11.06 -4.77
CA ILE A 261 22.07 -10.91 -3.90
C ILE A 261 21.09 -9.90 -4.50
N LEU A 262 21.58 -8.73 -4.94
CA LEU A 262 20.72 -7.70 -5.50
C LEU A 262 20.13 -8.09 -6.85
N VAL A 263 20.90 -8.77 -7.70
CA VAL A 263 20.40 -9.33 -8.98
C VAL A 263 19.30 -10.36 -8.74
N ASN A 264 19.49 -11.26 -7.78
CA ASN A 264 18.46 -12.25 -7.41
C ASN A 264 17.19 -11.55 -6.90
N ALA A 265 17.33 -10.54 -6.04
CA ALA A 265 16.19 -9.76 -5.56
C ALA A 265 15.42 -9.05 -6.69
N VAL A 266 16.14 -8.47 -7.67
CA VAL A 266 15.55 -7.88 -8.88
C VAL A 266 14.73 -8.91 -9.66
N GLN A 267 15.29 -10.11 -9.86
CA GLN A 267 14.61 -11.19 -10.57
C GLN A 267 13.34 -11.64 -9.84
N GLU A 268 13.40 -11.85 -8.53
CA GLU A 268 12.25 -12.22 -7.71
C GLU A 268 11.13 -11.17 -7.77
N LEU A 269 11.46 -9.89 -7.62
CA LEU A 269 10.49 -8.79 -7.73
C LEU A 269 9.86 -8.72 -9.13
N ALA A 270 10.67 -8.89 -10.19
CA ALA A 270 10.15 -8.90 -11.54
C ALA A 270 9.24 -10.10 -11.78
N LEU A 271 9.59 -11.30 -11.31
CA LEU A 271 8.75 -12.50 -11.40
C LEU A 271 7.38 -12.29 -10.73
N CYS A 272 7.33 -11.60 -9.60
CA CYS A 272 6.07 -11.25 -8.94
C CYS A 272 5.16 -10.40 -9.85
N VAL A 273 5.71 -9.36 -10.49
CA VAL A 273 4.95 -8.54 -11.44
C VAL A 273 4.53 -9.36 -12.66
N LYS A 274 5.43 -10.16 -13.24
CA LYS A 274 5.12 -11.00 -14.40
C LYS A 274 3.98 -11.97 -14.11
N ALA A 275 3.94 -12.56 -12.91
CA ALA A 275 2.87 -13.46 -12.49
C ALA A 275 1.50 -12.74 -12.41
N VAL A 276 1.46 -11.51 -11.88
CA VAL A 276 0.22 -10.71 -11.83
C VAL A 276 -0.24 -10.34 -13.25
N VAL A 277 0.67 -9.86 -14.09
CA VAL A 277 0.39 -9.49 -15.49
C VAL A 277 -0.20 -10.65 -16.27
N GLN A 278 0.36 -11.85 -16.13
CA GLN A 278 -0.12 -13.06 -16.82
C GLN A 278 -1.50 -13.49 -16.35
N ARG A 279 -1.76 -13.52 -15.04
CA ARG A 279 -3.07 -13.96 -14.51
C ARG A 279 -4.21 -13.02 -14.86
N LEU A 280 -3.90 -11.74 -15.06
CA LEU A 280 -4.87 -10.71 -15.40
C LEU A 280 -4.94 -10.39 -16.89
N CYS A 281 -4.01 -10.91 -17.69
CA CYS A 281 -3.82 -10.58 -19.10
C CYS A 281 -3.66 -9.06 -19.32
N LEU A 282 -2.90 -8.37 -18.46
CA LEU A 282 -2.77 -6.89 -18.51
C LEU A 282 -2.10 -6.38 -19.79
N CYS A 283 -1.29 -7.21 -20.45
CA CYS A 283 -0.63 -6.89 -21.71
C CYS A 283 -1.51 -7.17 -22.95
N GLY A 284 -2.78 -7.52 -22.78
CA GLY A 284 -3.67 -7.88 -23.89
C GLY A 284 -3.38 -9.27 -24.47
N GLU A 285 -4.23 -9.74 -25.39
CA GLU A 285 -4.09 -11.07 -26.02
C GLU A 285 -2.84 -11.20 -26.88
N ASP A 286 -2.38 -10.09 -27.46
CA ASP A 286 -1.18 -10.00 -28.30
C ASP A 286 0.11 -9.71 -27.51
N GLY A 287 -0.01 -9.45 -26.19
CA GLY A 287 1.10 -9.15 -25.30
C GLY A 287 1.70 -7.75 -25.43
N ASN A 288 1.11 -6.87 -26.26
CA ASN A 288 1.68 -5.55 -26.58
C ASN A 288 0.91 -4.35 -26.00
N SER A 289 -0.19 -4.60 -25.29
CA SER A 289 -0.96 -3.51 -24.68
C SER A 289 -0.18 -2.88 -23.53
N SER A 290 -0.22 -1.54 -23.45
CA SER A 290 0.39 -0.79 -22.35
C SER A 290 -0.42 -0.96 -21.08
N PHE A 291 0.26 -1.20 -19.96
CA PHE A 291 -0.35 -1.26 -18.63
C PHE A 291 0.55 -0.56 -17.60
N PRO A 292 -0.03 0.09 -16.59
CA PRO A 292 0.75 0.77 -15.57
C PRO A 292 1.31 -0.22 -14.54
N VAL A 293 2.56 0.00 -14.14
CA VAL A 293 3.19 -0.65 -12.99
C VAL A 293 3.60 0.42 -11.98
N VAL A 294 2.82 0.54 -10.91
CA VAL A 294 3.09 1.49 -9.84
C VAL A 294 4.16 0.94 -8.92
N MET A 295 5.24 1.68 -8.69
CA MET A 295 6.40 1.25 -7.90
C MET A 295 6.43 2.00 -6.57
N VAL A 296 6.38 1.28 -5.45
CA VAL A 296 6.31 1.86 -4.10
C VAL A 296 7.28 1.18 -3.12
N GLY A 297 7.90 1.97 -2.25
CA GLY A 297 8.66 1.47 -1.11
C GLY A 297 10.15 1.66 -1.23
N GLY A 298 10.81 1.77 -0.07
CA GLY A 298 12.21 2.21 0.04
C GLY A 298 13.23 1.34 -0.69
N VAL A 299 12.93 0.06 -0.99
CA VAL A 299 13.84 -0.80 -1.78
C VAL A 299 13.84 -0.39 -3.26
N LEU A 300 12.72 0.12 -3.76
CA LEU A 300 12.57 0.60 -5.15
C LEU A 300 12.98 2.07 -5.30
N GLU A 301 13.18 2.77 -4.18
CA GLU A 301 13.60 4.16 -4.12
C GLU A 301 15.13 4.24 -3.98
N ALA A 302 15.85 4.36 -5.08
CA ALA A 302 17.31 4.55 -5.05
C ALA A 302 17.75 5.87 -5.69
N ASN A 303 18.51 6.64 -4.90
CA ASN A 303 19.30 7.82 -5.29
C ASN A 303 20.80 7.47 -5.36
N LYS A 304 21.12 6.23 -5.74
CA LYS A 304 22.50 5.70 -5.78
C LYS A 304 22.82 5.10 -7.16
N SER A 305 24.07 4.68 -7.36
CA SER A 305 24.52 4.12 -8.64
C SER A 305 23.96 2.72 -8.90
N TRP A 306 23.71 1.93 -7.86
CA TRP A 306 22.95 0.68 -7.95
C TRP A 306 21.46 0.91 -7.63
N ASP A 307 20.59 0.79 -8.65
CA ASP A 307 19.17 1.13 -8.58
C ASP A 307 18.30 -0.10 -8.84
N ILE A 308 17.82 -0.73 -7.77
CA ILE A 308 16.97 -1.94 -7.82
C ILE A 308 15.70 -1.66 -8.63
N GLY A 309 15.07 -0.51 -8.43
CA GLY A 309 13.83 -0.15 -9.12
C GLY A 309 14.02 -0.10 -10.64
N LYS A 310 15.09 0.54 -11.12
CA LYS A 310 15.42 0.57 -12.55
C LYS A 310 15.71 -0.82 -13.12
N GLU A 311 16.49 -1.64 -12.43
CA GLU A 311 16.82 -2.99 -12.92
C GLU A 311 15.59 -3.91 -12.93
N VAL A 312 14.66 -3.79 -11.97
CA VAL A 312 13.36 -4.49 -12.00
C VAL A 312 12.57 -4.12 -13.24
N ILE A 313 12.43 -2.82 -13.54
CA ILE A 313 11.70 -2.38 -14.74
C ILE A 313 12.36 -2.90 -16.01
N LYS A 314 13.69 -2.82 -16.12
CA LYS A 314 14.44 -3.37 -17.25
C LYS A 314 14.18 -4.86 -17.43
N TYR A 315 14.16 -5.63 -16.35
CA TYR A 315 13.87 -7.07 -16.39
C TYR A 315 12.42 -7.36 -16.80
N ILE A 316 11.46 -6.54 -16.39
CA ILE A 316 10.06 -6.63 -16.82
C ILE A 316 9.93 -6.29 -18.31
N GLN A 317 10.59 -5.24 -18.78
CA GLN A 317 10.58 -4.76 -20.17
C GLN A 317 11.07 -5.80 -21.17
N THR A 318 11.93 -6.74 -20.77
CA THR A 318 12.34 -7.87 -21.63
C THR A 318 11.18 -8.76 -22.08
N SER A 319 10.12 -8.85 -21.27
CA SER A 319 8.92 -9.64 -21.57
C SER A 319 7.73 -8.77 -21.95
N TYR A 320 7.69 -7.53 -21.45
CA TYR A 320 6.58 -6.60 -21.66
C TYR A 320 7.12 -5.21 -22.05
N PRO A 321 7.48 -5.00 -23.34
CA PRO A 321 8.07 -3.73 -23.79
C PRO A 321 7.19 -2.50 -23.56
N ALA A 322 5.86 -2.69 -23.55
CA ALA A 322 4.86 -1.64 -23.34
C ALA A 322 4.56 -1.33 -21.86
N VAL A 323 5.29 -1.94 -20.90
CA VAL A 323 5.10 -1.64 -19.48
C VAL A 323 5.33 -0.15 -19.19
N HIS A 324 4.40 0.46 -18.47
CA HIS A 324 4.48 1.86 -18.09
C HIS A 324 4.77 2.00 -16.58
N PRO A 325 6.04 2.14 -16.17
CA PRO A 325 6.38 2.31 -14.75
C PRO A 325 5.92 3.69 -14.27
N ILE A 326 5.23 3.74 -13.12
CA ILE A 326 4.86 5.00 -12.48
C ILE A 326 5.37 5.04 -11.04
N LYS A 327 5.97 6.17 -10.68
CA LYS A 327 6.22 6.57 -9.30
C LYS A 327 5.05 7.45 -8.85
N PRO A 328 4.29 7.08 -7.80
CA PRO A 328 3.18 7.90 -7.33
C PRO A 328 3.61 9.33 -7.05
N GLN A 329 2.78 10.30 -7.47
CA GLN A 329 2.98 11.72 -7.14
C GLN A 329 2.25 12.12 -5.86
N VAL A 330 1.43 11.21 -5.31
CA VAL A 330 0.64 11.40 -4.10
C VAL A 330 0.79 10.18 -3.19
N GLU A 331 0.55 10.37 -1.89
CA GLU A 331 0.62 9.29 -0.91
C GLU A 331 -0.53 8.28 -1.06
N PRO A 332 -0.37 7.02 -0.62
CA PRO A 332 -1.42 6.00 -0.71
C PRO A 332 -2.74 6.40 -0.02
N ALA A 333 -2.70 7.22 1.04
CA ALA A 333 -3.91 7.73 1.69
C ALA A 333 -4.78 8.56 0.73
N ILE A 334 -4.16 9.32 -0.19
CA ILE A 334 -4.87 10.03 -1.26
C ILE A 334 -5.48 9.05 -2.25
N GLY A 335 -4.73 8.00 -2.64
CA GLY A 335 -5.26 6.90 -3.45
C GLY A 335 -6.51 6.27 -2.82
N ALA A 336 -6.48 5.99 -1.52
CA ALA A 336 -7.63 5.49 -0.77
C ALA A 336 -8.81 6.48 -0.79
N ALA A 337 -8.58 7.79 -0.60
CA ALA A 337 -9.65 8.78 -0.65
C ALA A 337 -10.32 8.85 -2.04
N LEU A 338 -9.53 8.74 -3.12
CA LEU A 338 -10.05 8.67 -4.49
C LEU A 338 -10.87 7.40 -4.72
N LEU A 339 -10.47 6.26 -4.14
CA LEU A 339 -11.26 5.03 -4.18
C LEU A 339 -12.60 5.20 -3.43
N ALA A 340 -12.59 5.81 -2.25
CA ALA A 340 -13.80 6.09 -1.49
C ALA A 340 -14.81 6.90 -2.32
N TRP A 341 -14.30 7.91 -3.04
CA TRP A 341 -15.10 8.71 -3.96
C TRP A 341 -15.63 7.90 -5.15
N ASN A 342 -14.77 7.16 -5.86
CA ASN A 342 -15.16 6.36 -7.03
C ASN A 342 -16.23 5.32 -6.69
N TYR A 343 -16.08 4.60 -5.57
CA TYR A 343 -17.09 3.63 -5.15
C TYR A 343 -18.42 4.29 -4.79
N LEU A 344 -18.38 5.43 -4.11
CA LEU A 344 -19.59 6.19 -3.78
C LEU A 344 -20.35 6.63 -5.05
N MET A 345 -19.64 7.10 -6.08
CA MET A 345 -20.25 7.51 -7.35
C MET A 345 -20.87 6.33 -8.09
N LYS A 346 -20.15 5.20 -8.19
CA LYS A 346 -20.66 4.00 -8.87
C LYS A 346 -21.94 3.44 -8.24
N GLU A 347 -22.01 3.41 -6.90
CA GLU A 347 -23.22 2.98 -6.19
C GLU A 347 -24.42 3.93 -6.40
N SER A 348 -24.15 5.22 -6.68
CA SER A 348 -25.21 6.22 -6.93
C SER A 348 -25.80 6.07 -8.34
N GLU A 349 -24.96 5.77 -9.33
CA GLU A 349 -25.37 5.51 -10.71
C GLU A 349 -26.21 4.23 -10.81
N GLU A 350 -25.77 3.15 -10.15
CA GLU A 350 -26.50 1.87 -10.11
C GLU A 350 -27.89 1.99 -9.46
N LYS A 351 -28.08 2.92 -8.51
CA LYS A 351 -29.38 3.21 -7.89
C LYS A 351 -30.28 4.09 -8.77
N CYS A 352 -29.71 4.91 -9.63
CA CYS A 352 -30.48 5.75 -10.55
C CYS A 352 -30.99 4.97 -11.77
N HIS A 353 -30.42 3.79 -12.04
CA HIS A 353 -30.80 2.90 -13.14
C HIS A 353 -31.66 1.71 -12.72
N ARG A 354 -32.06 1.62 -11.44
CA ARG A 354 -33.01 0.63 -10.90
C ARG A 354 -34.32 1.32 -10.54
#